data_AF-A0A1W5CWM6-F1
#
_entry.id   AF-A0A1W5CWM6-F1
#
_cell.length_a   1.000
_cell.length_b   1.000
_cell.length_c   1.000
_cell.angle_alpha   90.00
_cell.angle_beta   90.00
_cell.angle_gamma   90.00
#
_symmetry.space_group_name_H-M   'P 1'
#
loop_
_entity.id
_entity.type
_entity.pdbx_description
1 polymer ?
#
loop_
_entity_poly.entity_id
_entity_poly.type
_entity_poly.pdbx_seq_one_letter_code
_entity_poly.pdbx_strand_id
1 'polypeptide(L)'
;MPPKKDAGKLKGSATKVVEDKTFGMKNKKGSTAKKQIEQLKSQAASAKTPEQKRKDAEKAQKEREKAASEAAKRETAELFKPVQAQKVPFGVDPKTVLCIFFKQGNCEKGKKCKFSHDPAVERKGEKKNLYQDTREADEEAKWKDGMEDWDEEKLRQVVLSKHGNPKTTTDKVCKFFIEAVENGKYGWLWTCPNGGDKCMYKHSLPPGYVGHCPPPPTPTSFKWG
;
A
#
# COMPACT_ATOMS: atom_id res chain seq x y z
N MET A 1 -70.75 -28.39 -26.34
CA MET A 1 -69.39 -28.93 -26.50
C MET A 1 -68.39 -27.81 -26.25
N PRO A 2 -67.41 -27.97 -25.34
CA PRO A 2 -66.42 -26.94 -25.05
C PRO A 2 -65.27 -26.98 -26.08
N PRO A 3 -64.82 -25.86 -26.65
CA PRO A 3 -63.53 -25.83 -27.33
C PRO A 3 -62.39 -25.80 -26.30
N LYS A 4 -61.36 -26.54 -26.64
CA LYS A 4 -60.29 -27.07 -25.79
C LYS A 4 -59.16 -26.03 -25.62
N LYS A 5 -58.50 -26.09 -24.46
CA LYS A 5 -57.34 -25.29 -24.05
C LYS A 5 -56.15 -25.43 -25.00
N ASP A 6 -55.57 -24.31 -25.44
CA ASP A 6 -54.18 -24.22 -25.90
C ASP A 6 -53.50 -22.95 -25.36
N ALA A 7 -53.54 -22.78 -24.04
CA ALA A 7 -52.72 -21.82 -23.31
C ALA A 7 -51.42 -22.49 -22.87
N GLY A 8 -50.47 -22.67 -23.80
CA GLY A 8 -49.26 -23.43 -23.49
C GLY A 8 -48.15 -23.41 -24.53
N LYS A 9 -47.99 -22.37 -25.35
CA LYS A 9 -46.89 -22.35 -26.33
C LYS A 9 -46.41 -20.95 -26.71
N LEU A 10 -45.96 -20.14 -25.75
CA LEU A 10 -45.31 -18.84 -26.08
C LEU A 10 -44.12 -18.43 -25.20
N LYS A 11 -43.74 -19.19 -24.16
CA LYS A 11 -42.55 -18.86 -23.34
C LYS A 11 -41.20 -19.28 -23.95
N GLY A 12 -41.23 -19.90 -25.13
CA GLY A 12 -40.02 -20.32 -25.85
C GLY A 12 -39.78 -19.61 -27.18
N SER A 13 -40.65 -18.68 -27.62
CA SER A 13 -40.55 -18.10 -28.96
C SER A 13 -39.39 -17.10 -29.08
N ALA A 14 -39.19 -16.21 -28.10
CA ALA A 14 -38.12 -15.20 -28.17
C ALA A 14 -36.71 -15.82 -28.09
N THR A 15 -36.48 -16.75 -27.17
CA THR A 15 -35.18 -17.44 -27.02
C THR A 15 -34.88 -18.33 -28.24
N LYS A 16 -35.88 -19.05 -28.76
CA LYS A 16 -35.69 -19.88 -29.97
C LYS A 16 -35.50 -19.04 -31.24
N VAL A 17 -36.13 -17.88 -31.36
CA VAL A 17 -35.90 -16.95 -32.48
C VAL A 17 -34.50 -16.32 -32.41
N VAL A 18 -33.95 -16.13 -31.22
CA VAL A 18 -32.56 -15.66 -31.04
C VAL A 18 -31.54 -16.77 -31.29
N GLU A 19 -31.82 -18.01 -30.87
CA GLU A 19 -30.96 -19.16 -31.21
C GLU A 19 -30.94 -19.45 -32.72
N ASP A 20 -32.09 -19.38 -33.40
CA ASP A 20 -32.20 -19.59 -34.85
C ASP A 20 -31.45 -18.51 -35.65
N LYS A 21 -31.61 -17.24 -35.26
CA LYS A 21 -30.87 -16.10 -35.87
C LYS A 21 -29.38 -16.08 -35.55
N THR A 22 -28.94 -16.69 -34.46
CA THR A 22 -27.52 -16.76 -34.08
C THR A 22 -26.82 -18.03 -34.56
N PHE A 23 -27.56 -19.06 -34.97
CA PHE A 23 -27.05 -20.32 -35.49
C PHE A 23 -26.38 -20.15 -36.87
N GLY A 24 -27.03 -19.43 -37.79
CA GLY A 24 -26.48 -19.15 -39.14
C GLY A 24 -25.27 -18.21 -39.15
N MET A 25 -25.20 -17.25 -38.21
CA MET A 25 -24.08 -16.31 -38.10
C MET A 25 -22.83 -16.89 -37.41
N LYS A 26 -22.96 -18.01 -36.68
CA LYS A 26 -21.82 -18.67 -36.00
C LYS A 26 -20.85 -19.36 -36.97
N ASN A 27 -21.31 -19.74 -38.17
CA ASN A 27 -20.47 -20.42 -39.17
C ASN A 27 -19.66 -19.45 -40.05
N LYS A 28 -19.90 -18.13 -39.94
CA LYS A 28 -19.15 -17.09 -40.67
C LYS A 28 -18.17 -16.42 -39.71
N LYS A 29 -16.88 -16.80 -39.76
CA LYS A 29 -15.79 -16.22 -38.94
C LYS A 29 -15.56 -14.74 -39.33
N GLY A 30 -16.39 -13.84 -38.82
CA GLY A 30 -16.24 -12.39 -38.97
C GLY A 30 -16.43 -11.68 -37.62
N SER A 31 -15.59 -10.67 -37.33
CA SER A 31 -15.70 -9.89 -36.08
C SER A 31 -17.05 -9.16 -35.96
N THR A 32 -17.64 -8.78 -37.10
CA THR A 32 -18.96 -8.17 -37.22
C THR A 32 -20.09 -9.13 -36.85
N ALA A 33 -20.02 -10.40 -37.27
CA ALA A 33 -20.99 -11.44 -36.90
C ALA A 33 -20.95 -11.74 -35.39
N LYS A 34 -19.75 -11.76 -34.78
CA LYS A 34 -19.60 -11.92 -33.33
C LYS A 34 -20.27 -10.77 -32.55
N LYS A 35 -20.05 -9.52 -32.97
CA LYS A 35 -20.68 -8.34 -32.35
C LYS A 35 -22.21 -8.37 -32.48
N GLN A 36 -22.75 -8.77 -33.63
CA GLN A 36 -24.20 -8.92 -33.81
C GLN A 36 -24.79 -10.04 -32.94
N ILE A 37 -24.08 -11.16 -32.78
CA ILE A 37 -24.52 -12.25 -31.88
C ILE A 37 -24.52 -11.77 -30.42
N GLU A 38 -23.53 -10.99 -30.00
CA GLU A 38 -23.48 -10.41 -28.66
C GLU A 38 -24.57 -9.35 -28.42
N GLN A 39 -24.88 -8.55 -29.44
CA GLN A 39 -25.98 -7.59 -29.42
C GLN A 39 -27.35 -8.30 -29.34
N LEU A 40 -27.56 -9.38 -30.09
CA LEU A 40 -28.80 -10.17 -30.04
C LEU A 40 -28.96 -10.90 -28.70
N LYS A 41 -27.86 -11.42 -28.13
CA LYS A 41 -27.86 -12.04 -26.80
C LYS A 41 -28.12 -11.04 -25.67
N SER A 42 -27.52 -9.85 -25.74
CA SER A 42 -27.75 -8.79 -24.76
C SER A 42 -29.18 -8.27 -24.81
N GLN A 43 -29.76 -8.09 -26.01
CA GLN A 43 -31.19 -7.76 -26.16
C GLN A 43 -32.12 -8.83 -25.58
N ALA A 44 -31.80 -10.12 -25.79
CA ALA A 44 -32.55 -11.23 -25.21
C ALA A 44 -32.43 -11.29 -23.67
N ALA A 45 -31.25 -10.98 -23.12
CA ALA A 45 -31.02 -10.91 -21.67
C ALA A 45 -31.73 -9.71 -21.02
N SER A 46 -31.89 -8.60 -21.74
CA SER A 46 -32.62 -7.41 -21.28
C SER A 46 -34.15 -7.54 -21.40
N ALA A 47 -34.65 -8.49 -22.20
CA ALA A 47 -36.08 -8.78 -22.39
C ALA A 47 -36.71 -9.64 -21.27
N LYS A 48 -36.12 -9.65 -20.07
CA LYS A 48 -36.75 -10.27 -18.88
C LYS A 48 -38.04 -9.53 -18.52
N THR A 49 -39.05 -10.28 -18.09
CA THR A 49 -40.32 -9.74 -17.58
C THR A 49 -40.07 -8.78 -16.39
N PRO A 50 -40.91 -7.75 -16.18
CA PRO A 50 -40.71 -6.76 -15.10
C PRO A 50 -40.64 -7.41 -13.71
N GLU A 51 -41.33 -8.53 -13.52
CA GLU A 51 -41.31 -9.30 -12.28
C GLU A 51 -39.99 -10.05 -12.04
N GLN A 52 -39.33 -10.54 -13.10
CA GLN A 52 -37.99 -11.13 -13.01
C GLN A 52 -36.92 -10.08 -12.73
N LYS A 53 -37.03 -8.88 -13.30
CA LYS A 53 -36.10 -7.77 -13.00
C LYS A 53 -36.21 -7.31 -11.55
N ARG A 54 -37.42 -7.28 -10.98
CA ARG A 54 -37.62 -6.99 -9.54
C ARG A 54 -37.02 -8.08 -8.65
N LYS A 55 -37.22 -9.37 -8.97
CA LYS A 55 -36.61 -10.48 -8.22
C LYS A 55 -35.08 -10.53 -8.33
N ASP A 56 -34.51 -10.23 -9.50
CA ASP A 56 -33.05 -10.14 -9.66
C ASP A 56 -32.47 -8.92 -8.90
N ALA A 57 -33.17 -7.78 -8.90
CA ALA A 57 -32.75 -6.58 -8.16
C ALA A 57 -32.83 -6.77 -6.63
N GLU A 58 -33.88 -7.43 -6.13
CA GLU A 58 -34.04 -7.74 -4.70
C GLU A 58 -32.98 -8.73 -4.22
N LYS A 59 -32.64 -9.75 -5.03
CA LYS A 59 -31.53 -10.66 -4.73
C LYS A 59 -30.19 -9.93 -4.71
N ALA A 60 -29.93 -9.04 -5.67
CA ALA A 60 -28.71 -8.24 -5.71
C ALA A 60 -28.60 -7.28 -4.51
N GLN A 61 -29.71 -6.68 -4.07
CA GLN A 61 -29.74 -5.84 -2.87
C GLN A 61 -29.47 -6.66 -1.60
N LYS A 62 -30.09 -7.84 -1.46
CA LYS A 62 -29.86 -8.73 -0.32
C LYS A 62 -28.43 -9.26 -0.25
N GLU A 63 -27.82 -9.55 -1.40
CA GLU A 63 -26.42 -9.96 -1.47
C GLU A 63 -25.48 -8.81 -1.11
N ARG A 64 -25.77 -7.59 -1.58
CA ARG A 64 -25.01 -6.38 -1.23
C ARG A 64 -25.13 -6.03 0.25
N GLU A 65 -26.31 -6.17 0.85
CA GLU A 65 -26.54 -5.91 2.27
C GLU A 65 -25.88 -6.98 3.15
N LYS A 66 -25.90 -8.26 2.72
CA LYS A 66 -25.15 -9.32 3.40
C LYS A 66 -23.64 -9.08 3.32
N ALA A 67 -23.11 -8.70 2.16
CA ALA A 67 -21.71 -8.35 2.00
C ALA A 67 -21.31 -7.12 2.83
N ALA A 68 -22.16 -6.09 2.89
CA ALA A 68 -21.94 -4.92 3.73
C ALA A 68 -22.00 -5.26 5.23
N SER A 69 -22.92 -6.14 5.64
CA SER A 69 -23.00 -6.62 7.03
C SER A 69 -21.79 -7.47 7.41
N GLU A 70 -21.29 -8.30 6.50
CA GLU A 70 -20.09 -9.11 6.74
C GLU A 70 -18.82 -8.25 6.79
N ALA A 71 -18.72 -7.23 5.92
CA ALA A 71 -17.65 -6.23 5.96
C ALA A 71 -17.70 -5.41 7.27
N ALA A 72 -18.87 -4.91 7.68
CA ALA A 72 -19.02 -4.17 8.93
C ALA A 72 -18.71 -5.05 10.16
N LYS A 73 -19.07 -6.34 10.13
CA LYS A 73 -18.70 -7.30 11.18
C LYS A 73 -17.20 -7.57 11.21
N ARG A 74 -16.54 -7.59 10.05
CA ARG A 74 -15.08 -7.72 9.96
C ARG A 74 -14.39 -6.48 10.50
N GLU A 75 -14.79 -5.28 10.07
CA GLU A 75 -14.22 -4.02 10.54
C GLU A 75 -14.43 -3.83 12.05
N THR A 76 -15.61 -4.18 12.58
CA THR A 76 -15.86 -4.15 14.03
C THR A 76 -15.02 -5.21 14.76
N ALA A 77 -14.91 -6.44 14.26
CA ALA A 77 -14.06 -7.46 14.86
C ALA A 77 -12.57 -7.06 14.87
N GLU A 78 -12.11 -6.33 13.85
CA GLU A 78 -10.73 -5.82 13.81
C GLU A 78 -10.48 -4.67 14.78
N LEU A 79 -11.47 -3.78 14.95
CA LEU A 79 -11.39 -2.68 15.92
C LEU A 79 -11.47 -3.18 17.37
N PHE A 80 -12.28 -4.22 17.63
CA PHE A 80 -12.44 -4.83 18.94
C PHE A 80 -11.47 -6.00 19.20
N LYS A 81 -10.41 -6.17 18.39
CA LYS A 81 -9.33 -7.13 18.71
C LYS A 81 -8.80 -6.80 20.11
N PRO A 82 -9.03 -7.67 21.12
CA PRO A 82 -8.63 -7.37 22.48
C PRO A 82 -7.11 -7.25 22.53
N VAL A 83 -6.62 -6.14 23.10
CA VAL A 83 -5.19 -5.89 23.30
C VAL A 83 -4.59 -7.09 24.03
N GLN A 84 -3.77 -7.86 23.30
CA GLN A 84 -3.14 -9.08 23.80
C GLN A 84 -2.32 -8.74 25.04
N ALA A 85 -2.71 -9.29 26.19
CA ALA A 85 -1.92 -9.15 27.40
C ALA A 85 -0.54 -9.79 27.19
N GLN A 86 0.53 -9.02 27.38
CA GLN A 86 1.92 -9.48 27.26
C GLN A 86 2.14 -10.71 28.14
N LYS A 87 2.24 -11.89 27.52
CA LYS A 87 2.72 -13.10 28.23
C LYS A 87 4.23 -12.99 28.35
N VAL A 88 4.70 -12.86 29.58
CA VAL A 88 6.11 -12.92 29.92
C VAL A 88 6.50 -14.40 30.00
N PRO A 89 7.56 -14.84 29.31
CA PRO A 89 8.04 -16.21 29.41
C PRO A 89 8.46 -16.53 30.86
N PHE A 90 8.31 -17.79 31.26
CA PHE A 90 8.58 -18.22 32.64
C PHE A 90 10.09 -18.09 32.93
N GLY A 91 10.46 -17.29 33.94
CA GLY A 91 11.86 -17.05 34.33
C GLY A 91 12.34 -15.60 34.21
N VAL A 92 11.56 -14.69 33.60
CA VAL A 92 11.86 -13.24 33.60
C VAL A 92 10.97 -12.50 34.59
N ASP A 93 11.59 -11.71 35.48
CA ASP A 93 10.88 -10.89 36.44
C ASP A 93 9.94 -9.90 35.73
N PRO A 94 8.65 -9.86 36.05
CA PRO A 94 7.68 -9.04 35.32
C PRO A 94 8.00 -7.54 35.31
N LYS A 95 8.78 -7.06 36.29
CA LYS A 95 9.26 -5.67 36.40
C LYS A 95 10.43 -5.33 35.48
N THR A 96 11.05 -6.32 34.82
CA THR A 96 12.09 -6.06 33.80
C THR A 96 11.49 -5.91 32.41
N VAL A 97 10.16 -6.07 32.25
CA VAL A 97 9.44 -5.87 31.00
C VAL A 97 8.65 -4.57 31.08
N LEU A 98 8.77 -3.72 30.05
CA LEU A 98 8.00 -2.48 29.97
C LEU A 98 6.50 -2.79 29.82
N CYS A 99 5.66 -2.07 30.56
CA CYS A 99 4.21 -2.23 30.47
C CYS A 99 3.68 -1.73 29.12
N ILE A 100 3.02 -2.61 28.36
CA ILE A 100 2.39 -2.23 27.07
C ILE A 100 1.35 -1.12 27.28
N PHE A 101 0.53 -1.23 28.33
CA PHE A 101 -0.48 -0.22 28.65
C PHE A 101 0.14 1.11 29.06
N PHE A 102 1.33 1.11 29.67
CA PHE A 102 2.07 2.34 29.97
C PHE A 102 2.64 2.96 28.70
N LYS A 103 3.19 2.14 27.80
CA LYS A 103 3.64 2.57 26.47
C LYS A 103 2.51 3.17 25.63
N GLN A 104 1.29 2.63 25.79
CA GLN A 104 0.06 3.12 25.15
C GLN A 104 -0.64 4.25 25.94
N GLY A 105 -0.12 4.65 27.11
CA GLY A 105 -0.68 5.72 27.93
C GLY A 105 -1.95 5.38 28.73
N ASN A 106 -2.41 4.13 28.72
CA ASN A 106 -3.67 3.70 29.32
C ASN A 106 -3.48 2.73 30.51
N CYS A 107 -2.41 2.90 31.30
CA CYS A 107 -2.12 2.01 32.43
C CYS A 107 -2.80 2.47 33.72
N GLU A 108 -3.89 1.80 34.10
CA GLU A 108 -4.64 2.06 35.34
C GLU A 108 -3.90 1.63 36.61
N LYS A 109 -2.87 0.78 36.49
CA LYS A 109 -2.16 0.16 37.62
C LYS A 109 -1.06 1.05 38.22
N GLY A 110 -0.72 2.16 37.55
CA GLY A 110 0.22 3.17 38.06
C GLY A 110 1.52 2.57 38.63
N LYS A 111 1.96 3.06 39.80
CA LYS A 111 3.20 2.61 40.46
C LYS A 111 3.17 1.17 40.99
N LYS A 112 1.99 0.53 41.05
CA LYS A 112 1.82 -0.86 41.51
C LYS A 112 1.69 -1.82 40.32
N CYS A 113 1.97 -1.37 39.10
CA CYS A 113 1.93 -2.23 37.92
C CYS A 113 2.93 -3.38 38.05
N LYS A 114 2.51 -4.57 37.60
CA LYS A 114 3.36 -5.77 37.55
C LYS A 114 4.53 -5.58 36.57
N PHE A 115 4.37 -4.67 35.61
CA PHE A 115 5.32 -4.33 34.56
C PHE A 115 5.99 -2.98 34.82
N SER A 116 7.19 -2.77 34.27
CA SER A 116 7.92 -1.52 34.44
C SER A 116 7.22 -0.34 33.77
N HIS A 117 7.21 0.81 34.44
CA HIS A 117 6.82 2.12 33.89
C HIS A 117 8.05 3.00 33.59
N ASP A 118 9.23 2.41 33.53
CA ASP A 118 10.46 3.12 33.16
C ASP A 118 10.82 2.84 31.69
N PRO A 119 10.72 3.85 30.79
CA PRO A 119 11.09 3.71 29.38
C PRO A 119 12.55 3.27 29.16
N ALA A 120 13.43 3.42 30.15
CA ALA A 120 14.82 2.97 30.07
C ALA A 120 14.96 1.44 30.09
N VAL A 121 13.94 0.71 30.53
CA VAL A 121 13.95 -0.75 30.59
C VAL A 121 13.89 -1.39 29.19
N GLU A 122 13.20 -0.76 28.22
CA GLU A 122 13.19 -1.22 26.82
C GLU A 122 14.56 -1.07 26.14
N ARG A 123 15.38 -0.11 26.59
CA ARG A 123 16.73 0.11 26.02
C ARG A 123 17.77 -0.86 26.54
N LYS A 124 17.50 -1.55 27.66
CA LYS A 124 18.36 -2.63 28.17
C LYS A 124 18.04 -3.91 27.39
N GLY A 125 18.30 -3.88 26.09
CA GLY A 125 18.16 -5.03 25.22
C GLY A 125 19.02 -6.20 25.68
N GLU A 126 18.58 -7.42 25.37
CA GLU A 126 19.33 -8.65 25.59
C GLU A 126 20.80 -8.46 25.20
N LYS A 127 21.70 -8.79 26.13
CA LYS A 127 23.14 -8.78 25.86
C LYS A 127 23.37 -9.79 24.75
N LYS A 128 23.70 -9.28 23.56
CA LYS A 128 24.04 -10.10 22.39
C LYS A 128 25.08 -11.13 22.83
N ASN A 129 24.77 -12.41 22.66
CA ASN A 129 25.64 -13.51 23.08
C ASN A 129 27.02 -13.31 22.44
N LEU A 130 28.03 -13.02 23.26
CA LEU A 130 29.38 -12.69 22.81
C LEU A 130 30.04 -13.85 22.03
N TYR A 131 29.54 -15.06 22.20
CA TYR A 131 30.07 -16.29 21.63
C TYR A 131 29.32 -16.79 20.39
N GLN A 132 28.20 -16.16 20.01
CA GLN A 132 27.52 -16.47 18.74
C GLN A 132 27.86 -15.36 17.75
N ASP A 133 28.73 -15.66 16.79
CA ASP A 133 29.03 -14.72 15.72
C ASP A 133 27.78 -14.56 14.85
N THR A 134 27.22 -13.36 14.82
CA THR A 134 26.05 -13.09 14.00
C THR A 134 26.29 -13.17 12.50
N ARG A 135 27.55 -13.31 12.05
CA ARG A 135 27.83 -13.64 10.65
C ARG A 135 27.42 -15.05 10.29
N GLU A 136 27.69 -16.05 11.14
CA GLU A 136 27.32 -17.44 10.83
C GLU A 136 25.80 -17.63 10.81
N ALA A 137 25.08 -17.01 11.74
CA ALA A 137 23.62 -17.02 11.74
C ALA A 137 23.00 -16.29 10.53
N ASP A 138 23.62 -15.18 10.08
CA ASP A 138 23.20 -14.43 8.90
C ASP A 138 23.55 -15.17 7.60
N GLU A 139 24.68 -15.87 7.55
CA GLU A 139 25.06 -16.74 6.44
C GLU A 139 24.18 -18.00 6.36
N GLU A 140 23.82 -18.61 7.49
CA GLU A 140 22.87 -19.73 7.53
C GLU A 140 21.46 -19.29 7.12
N ALA A 141 21.02 -18.08 7.52
CA ALA A 141 19.76 -17.51 7.07
C ALA A 141 19.78 -17.17 5.57
N LYS A 142 20.88 -16.63 5.04
CA LYS A 142 21.07 -16.37 3.60
C LYS A 142 21.17 -17.65 2.78
N TRP A 143 21.80 -18.70 3.31
CA TRP A 143 21.88 -20.00 2.64
C TRP A 143 20.54 -20.72 2.60
N LYS A 144 19.72 -20.58 3.66
CA LYS A 144 18.35 -21.11 3.69
C LYS A 144 17.38 -20.33 2.78
N ASP A 145 17.67 -19.08 2.43
CA ASP A 145 16.94 -18.30 1.41
C ASP A 145 17.44 -18.61 -0.02
N GLY A 146 17.69 -19.89 -0.31
CA GLY A 146 18.03 -20.37 -1.64
C GLY A 146 16.93 -20.01 -2.65
N MET A 147 17.32 -19.68 -3.88
CA MET A 147 16.47 -19.18 -4.97
C MET A 147 15.20 -20.02 -5.22
N GLU A 148 15.14 -21.26 -4.75
CA GLU A 148 14.02 -22.19 -4.90
C GLU A 148 12.76 -21.85 -4.07
N ASP A 149 12.86 -21.07 -2.98
CA ASP A 149 11.70 -20.64 -2.16
C ASP A 149 11.16 -19.24 -2.56
N TRP A 150 11.63 -18.69 -3.68
CA TRP A 150 11.23 -17.36 -4.14
C TRP A 150 9.93 -17.42 -4.96
N ASP A 151 8.80 -17.14 -4.30
CA ASP A 151 7.49 -17.01 -4.96
C ASP A 151 7.44 -15.88 -6.02
N GLU A 152 6.53 -15.99 -6.99
CA GLU A 152 6.34 -15.03 -8.08
C GLU A 152 6.07 -13.59 -7.58
N GLU A 153 5.51 -13.44 -6.38
CA GLU A 153 5.29 -12.14 -5.74
C GLU A 153 6.60 -11.50 -5.24
N LYS A 154 7.51 -12.29 -4.63
CA LYS A 154 8.85 -11.85 -4.21
C LYS A 154 9.69 -11.50 -5.46
N LEU A 155 9.52 -12.26 -6.54
CA LEU A 155 10.14 -11.99 -7.84
C LEU A 155 9.62 -10.67 -8.45
N ARG A 156 8.30 -10.44 -8.44
CA ARG A 156 7.71 -9.16 -8.87
C ARG A 156 8.20 -8.00 -8.02
N GLN A 157 8.37 -8.17 -6.72
CA GLN A 157 8.88 -7.14 -5.81
C GLN A 157 10.36 -6.81 -6.09
N VAL A 158 11.18 -7.80 -6.42
CA VAL A 158 12.57 -7.56 -6.83
C VAL A 158 12.65 -6.92 -8.21
N VAL A 159 11.84 -7.33 -9.18
CA VAL A 159 11.76 -6.67 -10.50
C VAL A 159 11.27 -5.23 -10.35
N LEU A 160 10.26 -4.98 -9.51
CA LEU A 160 9.75 -3.63 -9.23
C LEU A 160 10.76 -2.77 -8.47
N SER A 161 11.64 -3.36 -7.65
CA SER A 161 12.70 -2.61 -6.97
C SER A 161 13.93 -2.37 -7.85
N LYS A 162 14.25 -3.30 -8.76
CA LYS A 162 15.32 -3.15 -9.77
C LYS A 162 14.94 -2.20 -10.89
N HIS A 163 13.67 -2.23 -11.31
CA HIS A 163 13.08 -1.28 -12.25
C HIS A 163 12.27 -0.18 -11.53
N GLY A 164 12.54 0.03 -10.25
CA GLY A 164 11.84 1.01 -9.42
C GLY A 164 11.91 2.40 -10.03
N ASN A 165 10.74 2.84 -10.52
CA ASN A 165 10.38 4.18 -10.98
C ASN A 165 11.58 5.13 -11.01
N PRO A 166 12.19 5.42 -12.18
CA PRO A 166 13.34 6.31 -12.25
C PRO A 166 12.95 7.58 -11.53
N LYS A 167 13.62 7.85 -10.39
CA LYS A 167 13.38 9.09 -9.65
C LYS A 167 13.57 10.19 -10.68
N THR A 168 12.57 11.05 -10.83
CA THR A 168 12.57 12.15 -11.79
C THR A 168 13.49 13.27 -11.33
N THR A 169 14.70 12.93 -10.86
CA THR A 169 15.74 13.88 -10.52
C THR A 169 16.15 14.54 -11.82
N THR A 170 15.76 15.78 -11.99
CA THR A 170 16.16 16.57 -13.14
C THR A 170 17.59 17.09 -12.91
N ASP A 171 18.43 17.10 -13.95
CA ASP A 171 19.79 17.70 -13.91
C ASP A 171 19.79 19.22 -13.73
N LYS A 172 18.62 19.83 -13.61
CA LYS A 172 18.45 21.26 -13.35
C LYS A 172 18.78 21.55 -11.89
N VAL A 173 19.60 22.58 -11.67
CA VAL A 173 19.97 23.06 -10.33
C VAL A 173 18.76 23.71 -9.66
N CYS A 174 18.59 23.49 -8.36
CA CYS A 174 17.49 24.09 -7.59
C CYS A 174 17.66 25.62 -7.49
N LYS A 175 16.60 26.38 -7.80
CA LYS A 175 16.62 27.85 -7.74
C LYS A 175 16.89 28.38 -6.33
N PHE A 176 16.23 27.80 -5.33
CA PHE A 176 16.41 28.17 -3.92
C PHE A 176 17.83 27.89 -3.41
N PHE A 177 18.52 26.92 -4.03
CA PHE A 177 19.91 26.63 -3.69
C PHE A 177 20.85 27.71 -4.24
N ILE A 178 20.64 28.18 -5.47
CA ILE A 178 21.41 29.31 -6.03
C ILE A 178 21.19 30.57 -5.19
N GLU A 179 19.95 30.88 -4.84
CA GLU A 179 19.63 32.04 -3.97
C GLU A 179 20.27 31.91 -2.58
N ALA A 180 20.29 30.71 -1.98
CA ALA A 180 20.92 30.51 -0.68
C ALA A 180 22.45 30.65 -0.72
N VAL A 181 23.07 30.24 -1.82
CA VAL A 181 24.50 30.39 -2.06
C VAL A 181 24.87 31.86 -2.26
N GLU A 182 24.08 32.60 -3.06
CA GLU A 182 24.28 34.03 -3.29
C GLU A 182 24.08 34.88 -2.02
N ASN A 183 23.12 34.50 -1.18
CA ASN A 183 22.87 35.17 0.10
C ASN A 183 23.81 34.71 1.23
N GLY A 184 24.75 33.78 0.97
CA GLY A 184 25.67 33.26 2.00
C GLY A 184 24.97 32.50 3.14
N LYS A 185 23.71 32.07 2.94
CA LYS A 185 22.89 31.35 3.93
C LYS A 185 22.97 29.83 3.76
N TYR A 186 23.79 29.34 2.84
CA TYR A 186 24.05 27.91 2.67
C TYR A 186 24.99 27.41 3.78
N GLY A 187 24.61 26.33 4.47
CA GLY A 187 25.37 25.83 5.61
C GLY A 187 24.75 24.56 6.22
N TRP A 188 25.32 24.11 7.35
CA TRP A 188 25.00 22.85 8.03
C TRP A 188 23.50 22.65 8.37
N LEU A 189 22.71 23.72 8.44
CA LEU A 189 21.26 23.65 8.74
C LEU A 189 20.39 24.26 7.62
N TRP A 190 20.93 24.43 6.41
CA TRP A 190 20.12 24.91 5.29
C TRP A 190 19.33 23.76 4.67
N THR A 191 18.00 23.84 4.73
CA THR A 191 17.09 22.87 4.12
C THR A 191 16.36 23.52 2.96
N CYS A 192 16.33 22.84 1.81
CA CYS A 192 15.65 23.35 0.63
C CYS A 192 14.14 23.45 0.87
N PRO A 193 13.48 24.60 0.66
CA PRO A 193 12.05 24.75 0.85
C PRO A 193 11.24 23.92 -0.18
N ASN A 194 11.86 23.48 -1.27
CA ASN A 194 11.27 22.64 -2.30
C ASN A 194 11.46 21.12 -2.03
N GLY A 195 11.52 20.73 -0.76
CA GLY A 195 11.49 19.32 -0.34
C GLY A 195 12.75 18.81 0.37
N GLY A 196 13.60 19.67 0.93
CA GLY A 196 14.79 19.28 1.69
C GLY A 196 15.69 18.33 0.89
N ASP A 197 15.92 17.14 1.40
CA ASP A 197 16.70 16.07 0.75
C ASP A 197 15.96 15.33 -0.39
N LYS A 198 14.66 15.60 -0.56
CA LYS A 198 13.81 15.02 -1.62
C LYS A 198 13.47 16.02 -2.73
N CYS A 199 14.24 17.10 -2.87
CA CYS A 199 14.03 18.02 -3.97
C CYS A 199 14.22 17.31 -5.32
N MET A 200 13.35 17.61 -6.29
CA MET A 200 13.45 17.09 -7.66
C MET A 200 14.64 17.66 -8.46
N TYR A 201 15.28 18.69 -7.91
CA TYR A 201 16.35 19.47 -8.53
C TYR A 201 17.67 19.26 -7.78
N LYS A 202 18.79 19.35 -8.52
CA LYS A 202 20.13 19.11 -7.98
C LYS A 202 20.57 20.24 -7.04
N HIS A 203 21.02 19.90 -5.82
CA HIS A 203 21.65 20.82 -4.87
C HIS A 203 23.17 20.82 -5.05
N SER A 204 23.63 21.20 -6.23
CA SER A 204 25.05 21.32 -6.55
C SER A 204 25.27 22.49 -7.49
N LEU A 205 26.34 23.25 -7.28
CA LEU A 205 26.71 24.32 -8.20
C LEU A 205 27.02 23.70 -9.57
N PRO A 206 26.55 24.29 -10.68
CA PRO A 206 26.95 23.83 -12.00
C PRO A 206 28.48 23.99 -12.18
N PRO A 207 29.13 23.06 -12.91
CA PRO A 207 30.58 23.11 -13.12
C PRO A 207 30.94 24.42 -13.82
N GLY A 208 31.68 25.30 -13.14
CA GLY A 208 32.09 26.62 -13.63
C GLY A 208 31.54 27.83 -12.87
N TYR A 209 30.71 27.64 -11.82
CA TYR A 209 30.28 28.76 -10.96
C TYR A 209 31.45 29.23 -10.06
N VAL A 210 32.12 30.30 -10.48
CA VAL A 210 33.21 30.94 -9.75
C VAL A 210 32.58 31.83 -8.66
N GLY A 211 32.55 31.33 -7.43
CA GLY A 211 32.05 32.11 -6.29
C GLY A 211 32.86 33.39 -6.13
N HIS A 212 32.17 34.53 -6.09
CA HIS A 212 32.77 35.82 -5.76
C HIS A 212 33.13 35.77 -4.27
N CYS A 213 34.35 35.34 -3.96
CA CYS A 213 34.88 35.37 -2.60
C CYS A 213 35.11 36.85 -2.22
N PRO A 214 34.36 37.43 -1.27
CA PRO A 214 34.66 38.78 -0.81
C PRO A 214 36.09 38.78 -0.22
N PRO A 215 36.94 39.75 -0.58
CA PRO A 215 38.31 39.80 -0.13
C PRO A 215 38.36 39.84 1.40
N PRO A 216 39.33 39.16 2.04
CA PRO A 216 39.47 39.22 3.50
C PRO A 216 39.65 40.68 3.93
N PRO A 217 39.04 41.12 5.04
CA PRO A 217 39.31 42.46 5.57
C PRO A 217 40.82 42.57 5.84
N THR A 218 41.44 43.56 5.21
CA THR A 218 42.87 43.84 5.36
C THR A 218 43.18 44.05 6.84
N PRO A 219 44.22 43.41 7.41
CA PRO A 219 44.57 43.60 8.80
C PRO A 219 44.98 45.06 9.04
N THR A 220 44.11 45.81 9.72
CA THR A 220 44.41 47.15 10.21
C THR A 220 45.61 47.04 11.14
N SER A 221 46.74 47.63 10.74
CA SER A 221 47.98 47.55 11.49
C SER A 221 47.81 48.16 12.88
N PHE A 222 47.63 47.32 13.90
CA PHE A 222 47.66 47.72 15.30
C PHE A 222 49.10 48.11 15.64
N LYS A 223 49.41 49.41 15.55
CA LYS A 223 50.62 49.99 16.14
C LYS A 223 50.49 49.88 17.66
N TRP A 224 51.29 49.00 18.26
CA TRP A 224 51.55 49.01 19.69
C TRP A 224 52.39 50.25 20.01
N GLY A 225 51.84 51.12 20.87
CA GLY A 225 52.52 52.27 21.47
C GLY A 225 52.44 52.16 22.99
#